data_AF-A0A5B7VAX0-F1
#
_entry.id   AF-A0A5B7VAX0-F1
#
_cell.length_a   1.000
_cell.length_b   1.000
_cell.length_c   1.000
_cell.angle_alpha   90.00
_cell.angle_beta   90.00
_cell.angle_gamma   90.00
#
_symmetry.space_group_name_H-M   'P 1'
#
loop_
_entity.id
_entity.type
_entity.pdbx_description
1 polymer ?
#
loop_
_entity_poly.entity_id
_entity_poly.type
_entity_poly.pdbx_seq_one_letter_code
_entity_poly.pdbx_strand_id
1 'polypeptide(L)'
;MEVVTGSDTVVRPWAERSHRRLLATTLGRVEATGMAYRAPGAANLHPGDAALSLPQQVCSSPLQRAVALEAAQTPLRRAGAHLERTTGRRPGTGQLMEIACRVAARIPAFCQQGVSAPAAGSEGDRLLVLSCDATGVNMIPSDPREPVRTARAADGPKPPSAQLSSREHTGRRRMATVFVI
;
A
#
# COMPACT_ATOMS: atom_id res chain seq x y z
N MET A 1 37.07 0.03 -17.45
CA MET A 1 35.76 -0.47 -16.99
C MET A 1 35.28 0.48 -15.92
N GLU A 2 34.02 0.88 -15.96
CA GLU A 2 33.45 1.77 -14.93
C GLU A 2 33.19 0.95 -13.66
N VAL A 3 33.73 1.40 -12.54
CA VAL A 3 33.60 0.75 -11.23
C VAL A 3 32.57 1.52 -10.43
N VAL A 4 31.62 0.83 -9.81
CA VAL A 4 30.56 1.46 -9.00
C VAL A 4 30.66 0.97 -7.56
N THR A 5 30.64 1.91 -6.63
CA THR A 5 30.59 1.64 -5.18
C THR A 5 29.16 1.86 -4.71
N GLY A 6 28.57 0.86 -4.05
CA GLY A 6 27.22 0.96 -3.50
C GLY A 6 27.16 1.74 -2.19
N SER A 7 25.94 2.05 -1.76
CA SER A 7 25.69 2.58 -0.40
C SER A 7 26.06 1.58 0.70
N ASP A 8 26.19 0.30 0.35
CA ASP A 8 26.74 -0.77 1.19
C ASP A 8 28.27 -0.76 1.25
N THR A 9 28.92 0.23 0.66
CA THR A 9 30.39 0.39 0.54
C THR A 9 31.09 -0.72 -0.25
N VAL A 10 30.33 -1.64 -0.86
CA VAL A 10 30.89 -2.73 -1.67
C VAL A 10 31.21 -2.21 -3.08
N VAL A 11 32.47 -2.40 -3.48
CA VAL A 11 32.96 -2.08 -4.82
C VAL A 11 32.54 -3.18 -5.80
N ARG A 12 31.91 -2.78 -6.91
CA ARG A 12 31.44 -3.67 -7.99
C ARG A 12 32.26 -3.42 -9.25
N PRO A 13 33.29 -4.26 -9.52
CA PRO A 13 34.21 -4.04 -10.63
C PRO A 13 33.67 -4.52 -11.98
N TRP A 14 32.63 -5.37 -11.98
CA TRP A 14 32.09 -5.97 -13.20
C TRP A 14 30.80 -5.29 -13.63
N ALA A 15 30.79 -4.74 -14.84
CA ALA A 15 29.60 -4.23 -15.50
C ALA A 15 29.11 -5.25 -16.54
N GLU A 16 27.96 -5.86 -16.29
CA GLU A 16 27.23 -6.63 -17.28
C GLU A 16 26.37 -5.69 -18.12
N ARG A 17 26.63 -5.65 -19.42
CA ARG A 17 25.85 -4.88 -20.39
C ARG A 17 24.60 -5.64 -20.81
N SER A 18 23.63 -4.91 -21.32
CA SER A 18 22.40 -5.47 -21.90
C SER A 18 21.56 -6.25 -20.88
N HIS A 19 21.61 -5.88 -19.60
CA HIS A 19 20.70 -6.40 -18.60
C HIS A 19 19.29 -5.93 -18.94
N ARG A 20 18.37 -6.88 -19.14
CA ARG A 20 16.99 -6.61 -19.56
C ARG A 20 16.02 -6.82 -18.42
N ARG A 21 15.04 -5.93 -18.34
CA ARG A 21 13.99 -5.98 -17.35
C ARG A 21 12.65 -5.64 -17.96
N LEU A 22 11.67 -6.50 -17.72
CA LEU A 22 10.29 -6.28 -18.17
C LEU A 22 9.52 -5.44 -17.16
N LEU A 23 8.89 -4.38 -17.65
CA LEU A 23 8.01 -3.50 -16.90
C LEU A 23 6.60 -3.53 -17.47
N ALA A 24 5.61 -3.64 -16.60
CA ALA A 24 4.23 -3.33 -16.89
C ALA A 24 3.98 -1.84 -16.69
N THR A 25 3.65 -1.13 -17.77
CA THR A 25 3.33 0.29 -17.77
C THR A 25 1.86 0.52 -18.09
N THR A 26 1.41 1.77 -17.98
CA THR A 26 0.08 2.19 -18.41
C THR A 26 -0.11 2.12 -19.93
N LEU A 27 0.99 2.08 -20.70
CA LEU A 27 0.97 2.00 -22.17
C LEU A 27 1.16 0.56 -22.69
N GLY A 28 1.52 -0.39 -21.82
CA GLY A 28 1.84 -1.75 -22.21
C GLY A 28 3.07 -2.32 -21.51
N ARG A 29 3.51 -3.50 -21.95
CA ARG A 29 4.79 -4.07 -21.50
C ARG A 29 5.93 -3.39 -22.23
N VAL A 30 6.94 -2.96 -21.47
CA VAL A 30 8.16 -2.34 -21.98
C VAL A 30 9.35 -3.13 -21.46
N GLU A 31 10.36 -3.33 -22.31
CA GLU A 31 11.66 -3.87 -21.90
C GLU A 31 12.62 -2.70 -21.67
N ALA A 32 13.10 -2.54 -20.44
CA ALA A 32 14.19 -1.64 -20.13
C ALA A 32 15.51 -2.40 -20.25
N THR A 33 16.47 -1.83 -20.98
CA THR A 33 17.83 -2.38 -21.10
C THR A 33 18.80 -1.45 -20.41
N GLY A 34 19.66 -1.99 -19.55
CA GLY A 34 20.63 -1.23 -18.78
C GLY A 34 21.89 -2.02 -18.46
N MET A 35 22.68 -1.48 -17.53
CA MET A 35 23.87 -2.13 -17.00
C MET A 35 23.60 -2.65 -15.59
N ALA A 36 24.10 -3.84 -15.29
CA ALA A 36 24.11 -4.41 -13.95
C ALA A 36 25.55 -4.47 -13.43
N TYR A 37 25.82 -3.81 -12.31
CA TYR A 37 27.13 -3.84 -11.65
C TYR A 37 27.14 -4.92 -10.59
N ARG A 38 28.14 -5.81 -10.64
CA ARG A 38 28.19 -7.06 -9.86
C ARG A 38 29.47 -7.19 -9.04
N ALA A 39 29.36 -7.89 -7.92
CA ALA A 39 30.48 -8.36 -7.11
C ALA A 39 30.10 -9.70 -6.44
N PRO A 40 31.06 -10.59 -6.13
CA PRO A 40 30.77 -11.84 -5.43
C PRO A 40 30.10 -11.58 -4.08
N GLY A 41 29.03 -12.32 -3.78
CA GLY A 41 28.33 -12.21 -2.49
C GLY A 41 27.53 -10.93 -2.26
N ALA A 42 27.46 -10.02 -3.24
CA ALA A 42 26.74 -8.76 -3.13
C ALA A 42 25.56 -8.69 -4.10
N ALA A 43 24.51 -7.96 -3.70
CA ALA A 43 23.39 -7.67 -4.59
C ALA A 43 23.85 -6.80 -5.79
N ASN A 44 23.23 -7.03 -6.95
CA ASN A 44 23.52 -6.24 -8.14
C ASN A 44 23.08 -4.78 -7.96
N LEU A 45 23.84 -3.84 -8.50
CA LEU A 45 23.42 -2.44 -8.61
C LEU A 45 23.02 -2.09 -10.03
N HIS A 46 21.96 -1.29 -10.12
CA HIS A 46 21.41 -0.78 -11.37
C HIS A 46 21.30 0.76 -11.28
N PRO A 47 22.40 1.52 -11.36
CA PRO A 47 22.36 2.99 -11.25
C PRO A 47 21.43 3.64 -12.28
N GLY A 48 21.34 3.07 -13.48
CA GLY A 48 20.40 3.51 -14.52
C GLY A 48 18.94 3.39 -14.10
N ASP A 49 18.58 2.33 -13.37
CA ASP A 49 17.22 2.16 -12.84
C ASP A 49 16.88 3.27 -11.83
N ALA A 50 17.84 3.65 -10.99
CA ALA A 50 17.66 4.73 -10.02
C ALA A 50 17.49 6.09 -10.71
N ALA A 51 18.33 6.39 -11.71
CA ALA A 51 18.22 7.63 -12.50
C ALA A 51 16.88 7.74 -13.24
N LEU A 52 16.35 6.61 -13.72
CA LEU A 52 15.04 6.52 -14.39
C LEU A 52 13.88 6.32 -13.40
N SER A 53 14.14 6.30 -12.09
CA SER A 53 13.14 6.03 -11.05
C SER A 53 12.32 4.75 -11.29
N LEU A 54 12.97 3.72 -11.85
CA LEU A 54 12.32 2.44 -12.11
C LEU A 54 12.04 1.73 -10.77
N PRO A 55 10.79 1.30 -10.53
CA PRO A 55 10.47 0.58 -9.30
C PRO A 55 11.11 -0.80 -9.32
N GLN A 56 11.37 -1.39 -8.15
CA GLN A 56 11.84 -2.77 -8.02
C GLN A 56 10.82 -3.80 -8.54
N GLN A 57 9.53 -3.48 -8.49
CA GLN A 57 8.43 -4.33 -8.95
C GLN A 57 8.21 -4.21 -10.47
N VAL A 58 7.59 -5.24 -11.05
CA VAL A 58 7.22 -5.24 -12.48
C VAL A 58 6.31 -4.08 -12.85
N CYS A 59 5.40 -3.67 -11.96
CA CYS A 59 4.52 -2.52 -12.24
C CYS A 59 5.29 -1.20 -12.11
N SER A 60 5.29 -0.39 -13.16
CA SER A 60 5.83 0.98 -13.16
C SER A 60 5.15 1.88 -12.10
N SER A 61 5.82 2.94 -11.65
CA SER A 61 5.28 3.87 -10.65
C SER A 61 3.93 4.49 -11.07
N PRO A 62 3.71 4.92 -12.33
CA PRO A 62 2.40 5.38 -12.78
C PRO A 62 1.32 4.30 -12.71
N LEU A 63 1.64 3.05 -13.06
CA LEU A 63 0.70 1.94 -12.95
C LEU A 63 0.38 1.62 -11.48
N GLN A 64 1.37 1.66 -10.59
CA GLN A 64 1.13 1.48 -9.14
C GLN A 64 0.21 2.58 -8.58
N ARG A 65 0.37 3.83 -9.03
CA ARG A 65 -0.52 4.94 -8.67
C ARG A 65 -1.95 4.68 -9.16
N ALA A 66 -2.12 4.25 -10.40
CA ALA A 66 -3.44 3.91 -10.94
C ALA A 66 -4.10 2.78 -10.13
N VAL A 67 -3.35 1.72 -9.80
CA VAL A 67 -3.82 0.63 -8.93
C VAL A 67 -4.31 1.16 -7.59
N ALA A 68 -3.55 2.05 -6.94
CA ALA A 68 -3.92 2.60 -5.64
C ALA A 68 -5.21 3.43 -5.71
N LEU A 69 -5.35 4.27 -6.74
CA LEU A 69 -6.54 5.09 -6.94
C LEU A 69 -7.80 4.24 -7.18
N GLU A 70 -7.68 3.20 -8.01
CA GLU A 70 -8.79 2.29 -8.33
C GLU A 70 -9.19 1.42 -7.13
N ALA A 71 -8.19 0.91 -6.39
CA ALA A 71 -8.43 0.09 -5.20
C ALA A 71 -9.05 0.88 -4.05
N ALA A 72 -8.84 2.19 -3.98
CA ALA A 72 -9.48 3.06 -3.00
C ALA A 72 -10.97 3.29 -3.28
N GLN A 73 -11.40 3.17 -4.54
CA GLN A 73 -12.76 3.49 -4.98
C GLN A 73 -13.64 2.25 -5.19
N THR A 74 -13.03 1.11 -5.50
CA THR A 74 -13.78 -0.08 -5.91
C THR A 74 -13.20 -1.37 -5.32
N PRO A 75 -14.01 -2.44 -5.22
CA PRO A 75 -13.51 -3.76 -4.85
C PRO A 75 -12.35 -4.19 -5.75
N LEU A 76 -11.32 -4.83 -5.20
CA LEU A 76 -10.05 -5.15 -5.89
C LEU A 76 -10.23 -5.85 -7.24
N ARG A 77 -11.22 -6.75 -7.36
CA ARG A 77 -11.54 -7.43 -8.63
C ARG A 77 -12.06 -6.46 -9.69
N ARG A 78 -12.89 -5.48 -9.30
CA ARG A 78 -13.41 -4.43 -10.18
C ARG A 78 -12.30 -3.44 -10.54
N ALA A 79 -11.44 -3.08 -9.60
CA ALA A 79 -10.24 -2.28 -9.87
C ALA A 79 -9.37 -2.92 -10.98
N GLY A 80 -9.08 -4.22 -10.86
CA GLY A 80 -8.33 -4.94 -11.88
C GLY A 80 -8.99 -4.92 -13.27
N ALA A 81 -10.32 -5.06 -13.34
CA ALA A 81 -11.06 -4.96 -14.60
C ALA A 81 -11.12 -3.54 -15.16
N HIS A 82 -11.11 -2.52 -14.29
CA HIS A 82 -11.05 -1.12 -14.72
C HIS A 82 -9.69 -0.79 -15.33
N LEU A 83 -8.61 -1.17 -14.65
CA LEU A 83 -7.24 -1.01 -15.15
C LEU A 83 -7.03 -1.72 -16.49
N GLU A 84 -7.60 -2.92 -16.66
CA GLU A 84 -7.52 -3.63 -17.94
C GLU A 84 -8.17 -2.82 -19.08
N ARG A 85 -9.33 -2.21 -18.83
CA ARG A 85 -10.04 -1.39 -19.81
C ARG A 85 -9.32 -0.07 -20.12
N THR A 86 -8.70 0.57 -19.14
CA THR A 86 -8.08 1.90 -19.33
C THR A 86 -6.62 1.85 -19.72
N THR A 87 -5.88 0.81 -19.34
CA THR A 87 -4.43 0.70 -19.59
C THR A 87 -4.04 -0.54 -20.39
N GLY A 88 -4.99 -1.36 -20.84
CA GLY A 88 -4.71 -2.64 -21.52
C GLY A 88 -3.92 -3.62 -20.65
N ARG A 89 -3.92 -3.43 -19.32
CA ARG A 89 -3.11 -4.21 -18.38
C ARG A 89 -3.91 -4.59 -17.15
N ARG A 90 -3.87 -5.89 -16.84
CA ARG A 90 -4.41 -6.42 -15.59
C ARG A 90 -3.29 -7.00 -14.73
N PRO A 91 -2.76 -6.26 -13.75
CA PRO A 91 -1.90 -6.84 -12.73
C PRO A 91 -2.64 -8.01 -12.04
N GLY A 92 -1.90 -9.04 -11.62
CA GLY A 92 -2.49 -10.16 -10.89
C GLY A 92 -3.09 -9.68 -9.56
N THR A 93 -4.11 -10.38 -9.05
CA THR A 93 -4.78 -9.99 -7.79
C THR A 93 -3.80 -9.84 -6.62
N GLY A 94 -2.79 -10.71 -6.53
CA GLY A 94 -1.72 -10.59 -5.54
C GLY A 94 -0.90 -9.31 -5.68
N GLN A 95 -0.57 -8.89 -6.92
CA GLN A 95 0.16 -7.64 -7.18
C GLN A 95 -0.70 -6.42 -6.86
N LEU A 96 -1.99 -6.44 -7.23
CA LEU A 96 -2.93 -5.37 -6.88
C LEU A 96 -3.00 -5.20 -5.36
N MET A 97 -3.13 -6.31 -4.63
CA MET A 97 -3.19 -6.30 -3.17
C MET A 97 -1.88 -5.82 -2.54
N GLU A 98 -0.73 -6.30 -3.03
CA GLU A 98 0.59 -5.84 -2.54
C GLU A 98 0.76 -4.33 -2.69
N ILE A 99 0.41 -3.78 -3.87
CA ILE A 99 0.48 -2.34 -4.13
C ILE A 99 -0.48 -1.58 -3.20
N ALA A 100 -1.73 -2.03 -3.10
CA ALA A 100 -2.74 -1.39 -2.25
C ALA A 100 -2.32 -1.39 -0.77
N CYS A 101 -1.85 -2.52 -0.25
CA CYS A 101 -1.36 -2.65 1.12
C CYS A 101 -0.15 -1.74 1.38
N ARG A 102 0.79 -1.66 0.44
CA ARG A 102 1.96 -0.77 0.57
C ARG A 102 1.57 0.70 0.64
N VAL A 103 0.61 1.13 -0.17
CA VAL A 103 0.09 2.50 -0.11
C VAL A 103 -0.67 2.73 1.19
N ALA A 104 -1.53 1.80 1.60
CA ALA A 104 -2.29 1.88 2.84
C ALA A 104 -1.39 1.97 4.09
N ALA A 105 -0.22 1.33 4.08
CA ALA A 105 0.77 1.43 5.15
C ALA A 105 1.29 2.87 5.40
N ARG A 106 1.09 3.80 4.45
CA ARG A 106 1.47 5.21 4.61
C ARG A 106 0.39 6.08 5.24
N ILE A 107 -0.85 5.59 5.34
CA ILE A 107 -1.98 6.34 5.91
C ILE A 107 -1.69 6.86 7.34
N PRO A 108 -1.11 6.06 8.27
CA PRO A 108 -0.82 6.55 9.61
C PRO A 108 0.11 7.78 9.63
N ALA A 109 1.17 7.76 8.82
CA ALA A 109 2.08 8.89 8.70
C ALA A 109 1.40 10.13 8.10
N PHE A 110 0.51 9.93 7.11
CA PHE A 110 -0.31 11.02 6.55
C PHE A 110 -1.24 11.64 7.60
N CYS A 111 -1.94 10.83 8.39
CA CYS A 111 -2.83 11.34 9.45
C CYS A 111 -2.08 12.14 10.52
N GLN A 112 -0.81 11.81 10.79
CA GLN A 112 0.04 12.55 11.72
C GLN A 112 0.47 13.93 11.19
N GLN A 113 0.52 14.12 9.86
CA GLN A 113 0.91 15.39 9.25
C GLN A 113 -0.18 16.47 9.36
N GLY A 114 -1.46 16.07 9.44
CA GLY A 114 -2.60 16.97 9.48
C GLY A 114 -2.89 17.60 10.86
N VAL A 115 -2.19 17.18 11.91
CA VAL A 115 -2.37 17.72 13.26
C VAL A 115 -1.53 18.98 13.41
N SER A 116 -1.97 20.08 12.79
CA SER A 116 -1.47 21.41 13.17
C SER A 116 -2.06 21.74 14.53
N ALA A 117 -1.21 22.00 15.52
CA ALA A 117 -1.67 22.52 16.80
C ALA A 117 -2.50 23.79 16.54
N PRO A 118 -3.68 23.96 17.15
CA PRO A 118 -4.42 25.21 17.04
C PRO A 118 -3.48 26.35 17.45
N ALA A 119 -3.42 27.41 16.63
CA ALA A 119 -2.58 28.56 16.94
C ALA A 119 -2.87 29.01 18.38
N ALA A 120 -1.84 29.24 19.20
CA ALA A 120 -2.02 29.74 20.55
C ALA A 120 -2.72 31.12 20.49
N GLY A 121 -4.04 31.12 20.67
CA GLY A 121 -4.83 32.32 20.94
C GLY A 121 -4.99 32.48 22.43
N SER A 122 -5.26 33.70 22.88
CA SER A 122 -5.56 34.02 24.27
C SER A 122 -6.53 33.00 24.88
N GLU A 123 -6.11 32.37 25.98
CA GLU A 123 -6.93 31.46 26.78
C GLU A 123 -8.29 32.13 27.06
N GLY A 124 -9.37 31.58 26.50
CA GLY A 124 -10.74 32.00 26.85
C GLY A 124 -11.76 32.02 25.71
N ASP A 125 -11.34 32.25 24.46
CA ASP A 125 -12.29 32.65 23.39
C ASP A 125 -12.42 31.68 22.21
N ARG A 126 -11.90 30.44 22.35
CA ARG A 126 -11.89 29.47 21.24
C ARG A 126 -12.59 28.17 21.61
N LEU A 127 -13.71 27.91 20.94
CA LEU A 127 -14.41 26.63 20.96
C LEU A 127 -13.75 25.67 19.97
N LEU A 128 -13.22 24.56 20.48
CA LEU A 128 -12.82 23.43 19.65
C LEU A 128 -14.03 22.52 19.44
N VAL A 129 -14.53 22.44 18.20
CA VAL A 129 -15.59 21.48 17.84
C VAL A 129 -14.93 20.30 17.14
N LEU A 130 -15.16 19.10 17.67
CA LEU A 130 -14.66 17.86 17.08
C LEU A 130 -15.83 17.02 16.60
N SER A 131 -15.73 16.51 15.37
CA SER A 131 -16.66 15.48 14.88
C SER A 131 -15.97 14.13 14.84
N CYS A 132 -16.68 13.10 15.28
CA CYS A 132 -16.22 11.72 15.29
C CYS A 132 -17.25 10.84 14.58
N ASP A 133 -16.79 10.08 13.59
CA ASP A 133 -17.56 9.04 12.94
C ASP A 133 -16.87 7.67 13.12
N ALA A 134 -17.69 6.62 13.24
CA ALA A 134 -17.18 5.27 13.42
C ALA A 134 -18.02 4.23 12.67
N THR A 135 -17.36 3.46 11.80
CA THR A 135 -17.96 2.36 11.05
C THR A 135 -17.38 1.02 11.50
N GLY A 136 -18.24 0.04 11.77
CA GLY A 136 -17.82 -1.32 12.10
C GLY A 136 -17.48 -2.13 10.85
N VAL A 137 -16.23 -2.57 10.72
CA VAL A 137 -15.73 -3.40 9.62
C VAL A 137 -15.59 -4.85 10.07
N ASN A 138 -16.26 -5.79 9.41
CA ASN A 138 -16.11 -7.22 9.68
C ASN A 138 -14.68 -7.68 9.40
N MET A 139 -14.06 -8.36 10.36
CA MET A 139 -12.69 -8.85 10.22
C MET A 139 -12.63 -10.37 10.05
N ILE A 140 -11.63 -10.87 9.32
CA ILE A 140 -11.29 -12.29 9.38
C ILE A 140 -10.78 -12.68 10.78
N PRO A 141 -10.87 -13.95 11.17
CA PRO A 141 -10.62 -14.37 12.56
C PRO A 141 -9.28 -14.00 13.20
N SER A 142 -8.22 -14.00 12.40
CA SER A 142 -6.85 -13.72 12.81
C SER A 142 -6.57 -12.24 13.03
N ASP A 143 -7.39 -11.36 12.48
CA ASP A 143 -7.04 -9.97 12.29
C ASP A 143 -7.57 -8.97 13.33
N PRO A 144 -8.44 -9.27 14.32
CA PRO A 144 -8.78 -8.31 15.37
C PRO A 144 -7.55 -7.89 16.19
N ARG A 145 -7.63 -6.79 16.97
CA ARG A 145 -6.51 -6.42 17.86
C ARG A 145 -6.43 -7.46 18.99
N GLU A 146 -5.26 -7.70 19.58
CA GLU A 146 -5.06 -8.69 20.66
C GLU A 146 -6.18 -8.70 21.71
N PRO A 147 -6.60 -7.57 22.32
CA PRO A 147 -7.71 -7.59 23.29
C PRO A 147 -9.03 -8.12 22.71
N VAL A 148 -9.32 -7.82 21.44
CA VAL A 148 -10.51 -8.31 20.73
C VAL A 148 -10.36 -9.78 20.32
N ARG A 149 -9.13 -10.23 20.00
CA ARG A 149 -8.82 -11.64 19.69
C ARG A 149 -8.94 -12.53 20.93
N THR A 150 -8.44 -12.07 22.07
CA THR A 150 -8.55 -12.79 23.35
C THR A 150 -10.01 -12.89 23.79
N ALA A 151 -10.76 -11.78 23.72
CA ALA A 151 -12.21 -11.81 23.97
C ALA A 151 -12.95 -12.74 23.00
N ARG A 152 -12.50 -12.86 21.74
CA ARG A 152 -13.05 -13.81 20.76
C ARG A 152 -12.79 -15.26 21.15
N ALA A 153 -11.58 -15.60 21.58
CA ALA A 153 -11.24 -16.96 21.99
C ALA A 153 -12.07 -17.41 23.20
N ALA A 154 -12.41 -16.48 24.10
CA ALA A 154 -13.22 -16.75 25.28
C ALA A 154 -14.73 -16.93 24.98
N ASP A 155 -15.28 -16.30 23.94
CA ASP A 155 -16.74 -16.17 23.75
C ASP A 155 -17.39 -17.17 22.75
N GLY A 156 -16.60 -18.02 22.07
CA GLY A 156 -17.10 -18.96 21.05
C GLY A 156 -17.78 -18.29 19.84
N PRO A 157 -18.31 -19.09 18.88
CA PRO A 157 -19.12 -18.59 17.77
C PRO A 157 -20.49 -18.11 18.29
N LYS A 158 -20.82 -16.84 18.11
CA LYS A 158 -22.15 -16.31 18.47
C LYS A 158 -23.10 -16.37 17.26
N PRO A 159 -24.35 -16.81 17.44
CA PRO A 159 -25.36 -16.72 16.38
C PRO A 159 -25.64 -15.23 16.06
N PRO A 160 -26.05 -14.91 14.82
CA PRO A 160 -26.42 -13.55 14.47
C PRO A 160 -27.57 -13.05 15.34
N SER A 161 -27.49 -11.81 15.82
CA SER A 161 -28.60 -11.20 16.57
C SER A 161 -29.80 -10.96 15.65
N ALA A 162 -31.01 -11.00 16.21
CA ALA A 162 -32.27 -10.88 15.46
C ALA A 162 -32.41 -9.56 14.68
N GLN A 163 -31.71 -8.49 15.10
CA GLN A 163 -31.65 -7.20 14.38
C GLN A 163 -30.64 -7.17 13.21
N LEU A 164 -29.83 -8.21 13.04
CA LEU A 164 -28.83 -8.34 11.97
C LEU A 164 -29.24 -9.40 10.92
N SER A 165 -30.55 -9.58 10.70
CA SER A 165 -31.10 -10.59 9.77
C SER A 165 -30.65 -10.42 8.31
N SER A 166 -30.03 -9.29 7.95
CA SER A 166 -29.14 -9.24 6.77
C SER A 166 -27.87 -10.05 7.06
N ARG A 167 -27.79 -11.26 6.51
CA ARG A 167 -26.69 -12.24 6.68
C ARG A 167 -25.26 -11.69 6.47
N GLU A 168 -25.10 -10.46 5.97
CA GLU A 168 -23.82 -9.81 5.69
C GLU A 168 -23.04 -9.33 6.92
N HIS A 169 -23.65 -9.17 8.10
CA HIS A 169 -22.98 -8.50 9.21
C HIS A 169 -22.96 -9.25 10.54
N THR A 170 -22.71 -10.56 10.47
CA THR A 170 -22.69 -11.49 11.59
C THR A 170 -21.29 -11.64 12.24
N GLY A 171 -20.27 -11.02 11.66
CA GLY A 171 -18.90 -11.04 12.15
C GLY A 171 -18.62 -10.04 13.27
N ARG A 172 -17.61 -10.31 14.10
CA ARG A 172 -17.05 -9.31 15.01
C ARG A 172 -16.36 -8.22 14.19
N ARG A 173 -16.70 -6.97 14.52
CA ARG A 173 -16.25 -5.78 13.78
C ARG A 173 -15.07 -5.13 14.48
N ARG A 174 -14.17 -4.54 13.71
CA ARG A 174 -13.27 -3.49 14.18
C ARG A 174 -13.91 -2.15 13.85
N MET A 175 -13.92 -1.23 14.82
CA MET A 175 -14.31 0.14 14.55
C MET A 175 -13.18 0.83 13.79
N ALA A 176 -13.48 1.25 12.57
CA ALA A 176 -12.71 2.27 11.86
C ALA A 176 -13.29 3.62 12.29
N THR A 177 -12.46 4.46 12.89
CA THR A 177 -12.89 5.75 13.47
C THR A 177 -12.09 6.86 12.84
N VAL A 178 -12.77 7.93 12.46
CA VAL A 178 -12.15 9.14 11.92
C VAL A 178 -12.54 10.31 12.81
N PHE A 179 -11.54 11.12 13.17
CA PHE A 179 -11.72 12.39 13.87
C PHE A 179 -11.37 13.51 12.92
N VAL A 180 -12.23 14.52 12.85
CA VAL A 180 -11.96 15.75 12.12
C VAL A 180 -12.02 16.90 13.11
N ILE A 181 -10.99 17.75 13.05
CA ILE A 181 -10.83 18.97 13.83
C ILE A 181 -11.22 20.16 12.96
#